data_AF-A0A8T6QIT0-F1
#
_entry.id   AF-A0A8T6QIT0-F1
#
_cell.length_a   1.000
_cell.length_b   1.000
_cell.length_c   1.000
_cell.angle_alpha   90.00
_cell.angle_beta   90.00
_cell.angle_gamma   90.00
#
_symmetry.space_group_name_H-M   'P 1'
#
loop_
_entity.id
_entity.type
_entity.pdbx_description
1 polymer ?
#
loop_
_entity_poly.entity_id
_entity_poly.type
_entity_poly.pdbx_seq_one_letter_code
_entity_poly.pdbx_strand_id
1 'polypeptide(L)'
;SDVSIETSTYLVEGLRGAAKRGEVPTDGDIAQFLQREISILLGGGTHPLTTNPGGITVWLFVGVNGVGKTTSVGKLAHRLAKQGHKPLLVAADTFRAAAVEQLQEWGKRAGVPVIAQQAGADPAAVVFDGLHAAKARGCNYVLI
;
A
#
# COMPACT_ATOMS: atom_id res chain seq x y z
N SER A 1 22.03 -0.65 -8.39
CA SER A 1 21.03 -0.48 -7.32
C SER A 1 20.20 0.74 -7.66
N ASP A 2 18.87 0.60 -7.76
CA ASP A 2 17.96 1.70 -8.12
C ASP A 2 17.67 2.60 -6.89
N VAL A 3 18.70 3.30 -6.41
CA VAL A 3 18.58 4.36 -5.39
C VAL A 3 18.86 5.68 -6.11
N SER A 4 18.11 6.74 -5.76
CA SER A 4 18.31 8.04 -6.42
C SER A 4 19.75 8.53 -6.25
N ILE A 5 20.23 9.32 -7.23
CA ILE A 5 21.58 9.93 -7.17
C ILE A 5 21.72 10.76 -5.89
N GLU A 6 20.65 11.49 -5.52
CA GLU A 6 20.61 12.33 -4.33
C GLU A 6 20.78 11.52 -3.04
N THR A 7 19.98 10.47 -2.85
CA THR A 7 20.08 9.59 -1.66
C THR A 7 21.45 8.89 -1.61
N SER A 8 21.95 8.44 -2.77
CA SER A 8 23.27 7.78 -2.84
C SER A 8 24.39 8.75 -2.47
N THR A 9 24.34 9.98 -2.97
CA THR A 9 25.34 11.03 -2.70
C THR A 9 25.31 11.40 -1.22
N TYR A 10 24.12 11.58 -0.65
CA TYR A 10 23.93 11.86 0.77
C TYR A 10 24.59 10.79 1.66
N LEU A 11 24.31 9.50 1.38
CA LEU A 11 24.86 8.39 2.16
C LEU A 11 26.39 8.28 2.04
N VAL A 12 26.93 8.46 0.83
CA VAL A 12 28.38 8.38 0.58
C VAL A 12 29.13 9.53 1.24
N GLU A 13 28.63 10.77 1.15
CA GLU A 13 29.26 11.92 1.79
C GLU A 13 29.17 11.85 3.32
N GLY A 14 28.03 11.38 3.85
CA GLY A 14 27.87 11.08 5.27
C GLY A 14 28.92 10.08 5.77
N LEU A 15 29.10 8.98 5.05
CA LEU A 15 30.09 7.94 5.36
C LEU A 15 31.53 8.48 5.28
N ARG A 16 31.88 9.23 4.23
CA ARG A 16 33.21 9.88 4.10
C ARG A 16 33.49 10.81 5.28
N GLY A 17 32.49 11.59 5.70
CA GLY A 17 32.59 12.46 6.87
C GLY A 17 32.83 11.67 8.16
N ALA A 18 32.06 10.61 8.39
CA ALA A 18 32.18 9.76 9.58
C ALA A 18 33.55 9.05 9.64
N ALA A 19 34.04 8.53 8.51
CA ALA A 19 35.37 7.93 8.41
C ALA A 19 36.47 8.94 8.75
N LYS A 20 36.39 10.19 8.25
CA LYS A 20 37.35 11.25 8.59
C LYS A 20 37.35 11.62 10.07
N ARG A 21 36.22 11.44 10.77
CA ARG A 21 36.10 11.66 12.22
C ARG A 21 36.50 10.44 13.06
N GLY A 22 36.86 9.32 12.43
CA GLY A 22 37.19 8.07 13.14
C GLY A 22 35.98 7.32 13.69
N GLU A 23 34.77 7.65 13.24
CA GLU A 23 33.51 7.02 13.69
C GLU A 23 33.25 5.66 13.01
N VAL A 24 33.98 5.37 11.92
CA VAL A 24 33.87 4.14 11.12
C VAL A 24 35.28 3.55 10.93
N PRO A 25 35.89 3.00 11.98
CA PRO A 25 37.30 2.56 11.96
C PRO A 25 37.52 1.25 11.20
N THR A 26 36.50 0.43 11.00
CA THR A 26 36.59 -0.86 10.31
C THR A 26 35.55 -1.01 9.19
N ASP A 27 35.79 -1.93 8.26
CA ASP A 27 34.83 -2.26 7.19
C ASP A 27 33.48 -2.75 7.75
N GLY A 28 33.49 -3.40 8.92
CA GLY A 28 32.27 -3.84 9.60
C GLY A 28 31.39 -2.68 10.09
N ASP A 29 32.01 -1.54 10.41
CA ASP A 29 31.30 -0.34 10.89
C ASP A 29 30.59 0.39 9.74
N ILE A 30 31.03 0.20 8.49
CA ILE A 30 30.41 0.81 7.30
C ILE A 30 28.96 0.33 7.17
N ALA A 31 28.73 -0.98 7.29
CA ALA A 31 27.40 -1.57 7.17
C ALA A 31 26.47 -1.06 8.29
N GLN A 32 26.98 -0.95 9.52
CA GLN A 32 26.20 -0.43 10.65
C GLN A 32 25.87 1.05 10.48
N PHE A 33 26.84 1.85 10.01
CA PHE A 33 26.62 3.25 9.69
C PHE A 33 25.54 3.41 8.62
N LEU A 34 25.66 2.71 7.49
CA LEU A 34 24.68 2.78 6.42
C LEU A 34 23.29 2.30 6.85
N GLN A 35 23.19 1.21 7.64
CA GLN A 35 21.91 0.76 8.18
C GLN A 35 21.25 1.83 9.06
N ARG A 36 22.03 2.48 9.93
CA ARG A 36 21.54 3.58 10.77
C ARG A 36 21.06 4.75 9.93
N GLU A 37 21.87 5.24 9.00
CA GLU A 37 21.53 6.39 8.17
C GLU A 37 20.33 6.12 7.26
N ILE A 38 20.26 4.93 6.65
CA ILE A 38 19.09 4.50 5.87
C ILE A 38 17.85 4.43 6.76
N SER A 39 17.96 3.91 7.98
CA SER A 39 16.82 3.84 8.91
C SER A 39 16.31 5.23 9.29
N ILE A 40 17.21 6.19 9.49
CA ILE A 40 16.88 7.59 9.75
C ILE A 40 16.19 8.21 8.53
N LEU A 41 16.74 8.01 7.32
CA LEU A 41 16.16 8.51 6.07
C LEU A 41 14.76 7.97 5.80
N LEU A 42 14.51 6.70 6.15
CA LEU A 42 13.19 6.08 6.03
C LEU A 42 12.19 6.57 7.09
N GLY A 43 12.60 7.50 7.96
CA GLY A 43 11.75 8.13 8.97
C GLY A 43 11.71 7.41 10.33
N GLY A 44 12.30 6.21 10.42
CA GLY A 44 12.30 5.37 11.63
C GLY A 44 10.90 4.93 12.08
N GLY A 45 10.81 3.79 12.77
CA GLY A 45 9.58 3.32 13.40
C GLY A 45 8.51 2.79 12.43
N THR A 46 7.26 2.75 12.90
CA THR A 46 6.11 2.22 12.14
C THR A 46 5.22 3.36 11.67
N HIS A 47 4.89 3.37 10.38
CA HIS A 47 3.89 4.27 9.80
C HIS A 47 2.59 3.49 9.54
N PRO A 48 1.66 3.41 10.52
CA PRO A 48 0.39 2.73 10.30
C PRO A 48 -0.45 3.47 9.27
N LEU A 49 -1.22 2.72 8.50
CA LEU A 49 -2.23 3.31 7.61
C LEU A 49 -3.31 3.99 8.45
N THR A 50 -3.75 5.17 8.01
CA THR A 50 -4.84 5.90 8.63
C THR A 50 -6.11 5.05 8.64
N THR A 51 -6.79 5.02 9.78
CA THR A 51 -8.07 4.33 9.97
C THR A 51 -9.12 5.30 10.51
N ASN A 52 -10.39 4.93 10.40
CA ASN A 52 -11.52 5.70 10.90
C ASN A 52 -12.28 4.89 11.97
N PRO A 53 -11.84 4.92 13.25
CA PRO A 53 -12.50 4.20 14.34
C PRO A 53 -13.96 4.64 14.51
N GLY A 54 -14.88 3.70 14.59
CA GLY A 54 -16.33 3.98 14.70
C GLY A 54 -17.03 4.29 13.37
N GLY A 55 -16.28 4.38 12.27
CA GLY A 55 -16.82 4.52 10.92
C GLY A 55 -16.28 3.47 9.96
N ILE A 56 -16.48 3.72 8.67
CA ILE A 56 -15.88 2.93 7.59
C ILE A 56 -14.49 3.52 7.29
N THR A 57 -13.46 2.69 7.34
CA THR A 57 -12.13 3.06 6.83
C THR A 57 -12.09 2.87 5.32
N VAL A 58 -11.76 3.92 4.58
CA VAL A 58 -11.67 3.87 3.11
C VAL A 58 -10.21 4.05 2.69
N TRP A 59 -9.69 3.09 1.91
CA TRP A 59 -8.36 3.17 1.31
C TRP A 59 -8.47 3.15 -0.21
N LEU A 60 -7.90 4.18 -0.84
CA LEU A 60 -7.85 4.33 -2.30
C LEU A 60 -6.44 4.03 -2.81
N PHE A 61 -6.33 3.10 -3.75
CA PHE A 61 -5.06 2.67 -4.31
C PHE A 61 -4.81 3.32 -5.67
N VAL A 62 -3.93 4.33 -5.67
CA VAL A 62 -3.56 5.09 -6.88
C VAL A 62 -2.16 4.73 -7.37
N GLY A 63 -1.91 4.92 -8.66
CA GLY A 63 -0.60 4.67 -9.30
C GLY A 63 -0.75 4.20 -10.75
N VAL A 64 0.37 4.09 -11.46
CA VAL A 64 0.37 3.70 -12.88
C VAL A 64 0.10 2.20 -13.07
N ASN A 65 -0.11 1.77 -14.31
CA ASN A 65 -0.36 0.36 -14.62
C ASN A 65 0.88 -0.51 -14.33
N GLY A 66 0.67 -1.73 -13.87
CA GLY A 66 1.76 -2.69 -13.61
C GLY A 66 2.45 -2.59 -12.25
N VAL A 67 2.26 -1.52 -11.46
CA VAL A 67 2.91 -1.35 -10.14
C VAL A 67 2.33 -2.25 -9.03
N GLY A 68 1.37 -3.12 -9.35
CA GLY A 68 0.81 -4.08 -8.41
C GLY A 68 -0.33 -3.57 -7.52
N LYS A 69 -1.09 -2.55 -7.94
CA LYS A 69 -2.24 -2.00 -7.18
C LYS A 69 -3.27 -3.08 -6.82
N THR A 70 -3.84 -3.75 -7.83
CA THR A 70 -4.87 -4.79 -7.64
C THR A 70 -4.38 -5.94 -6.76
N THR A 71 -3.12 -6.35 -6.95
CA THR A 71 -2.46 -7.36 -6.11
C THR A 71 -2.33 -6.90 -4.65
N SER A 72 -1.98 -5.63 -4.43
CA SER A 72 -1.85 -5.04 -3.09
C SER A 72 -3.21 -4.93 -2.39
N VAL A 73 -4.25 -4.53 -3.12
CA VAL A 73 -5.64 -4.53 -2.63
C VAL A 73 -6.04 -5.92 -2.17
N GLY A 74 -5.85 -6.96 -2.98
CA GLY A 74 -6.17 -8.35 -2.62
C GLY A 74 -5.39 -8.86 -1.39
N LYS A 75 -4.09 -8.55 -1.31
CA LYS A 75 -3.25 -8.91 -0.16
C LYS A 75 -3.74 -8.25 1.14
N LEU A 76 -4.06 -6.96 1.09
CA LEU A 76 -4.55 -6.23 2.26
C LEU A 76 -5.95 -6.68 2.67
N ALA A 77 -6.83 -6.93 1.70
CA ALA A 77 -8.16 -7.48 1.95
C ALA A 77 -8.10 -8.82 2.69
N HIS A 78 -7.26 -9.74 2.21
CA HIS A 78 -7.01 -11.03 2.85
C HIS A 78 -6.47 -10.88 4.27
N ARG A 79 -5.51 -9.96 4.46
CA ARG A 79 -4.95 -9.67 5.79
C ARG A 79 -6.01 -9.13 6.75
N LEU A 80 -6.84 -8.19 6.31
CA LEU A 80 -7.92 -7.61 7.11
C LEU A 80 -8.97 -8.66 7.48
N ALA A 81 -9.39 -9.49 6.53
CA ALA A 81 -10.33 -10.59 6.77
C ALA A 81 -9.77 -11.58 7.81
N LYS A 82 -8.49 -11.96 7.70
CA LYS A 82 -7.81 -12.81 8.70
C LYS A 82 -7.71 -12.19 10.09
N GLN A 83 -7.73 -10.86 10.18
CA GLN A 83 -7.74 -10.14 11.45
C GLN A 83 -9.16 -9.96 12.03
N GLY A 84 -10.18 -10.54 11.40
CA GLY A 84 -11.57 -10.45 11.84
C GLY A 84 -12.29 -9.17 11.42
N HIS A 85 -11.66 -8.33 10.58
CA HIS A 85 -12.34 -7.20 9.96
C HIS A 85 -13.28 -7.66 8.85
N LYS A 86 -14.19 -6.77 8.43
CA LYS A 86 -15.16 -6.98 7.36
C LYS A 86 -14.83 -6.06 6.17
N PRO A 87 -13.80 -6.39 5.37
CA PRO A 87 -13.48 -5.61 4.18
C PRO A 87 -14.52 -5.80 3.06
N LEU A 88 -14.61 -4.80 2.19
CA LEU A 88 -15.33 -4.82 0.92
C LEU A 88 -14.40 -4.24 -0.16
N LEU A 89 -14.31 -4.90 -1.31
CA LEU A 89 -13.55 -4.38 -2.46
C LEU A 89 -14.48 -3.65 -3.42
N VAL A 90 -13.96 -2.61 -4.06
CA VAL A 90 -14.69 -1.80 -5.03
C VAL A 90 -13.86 -1.72 -6.30
N ALA A 91 -14.38 -2.26 -7.41
CA ALA A 91 -13.67 -2.32 -8.68
C ALA A 91 -13.81 -1.00 -9.47
N ALA A 92 -13.10 0.05 -9.03
CA ALA A 92 -13.16 1.37 -9.67
C ALA A 92 -12.20 1.56 -10.87
N ASP A 93 -11.31 0.60 -11.16
CA ASP A 93 -10.55 0.55 -12.44
C ASP A 93 -11.47 0.02 -13.55
N THR A 94 -12.45 0.85 -13.96
CA THR A 94 -13.50 0.46 -14.92
C THR A 94 -13.05 0.54 -16.38
N PHE A 95 -11.94 1.23 -16.67
CA PHE A 95 -11.40 1.36 -18.02
C PHE A 95 -10.79 0.04 -18.51
N ARG A 96 -10.15 -0.71 -17.62
CA ARG A 96 -9.52 -1.99 -17.94
C ARG A 96 -10.47 -3.12 -17.54
N ALA A 97 -11.20 -3.68 -18.50
CA ALA A 97 -12.13 -4.79 -18.23
C ALA A 97 -11.48 -5.94 -17.40
N ALA A 98 -10.26 -6.33 -17.75
CA ALA A 98 -9.50 -7.35 -17.03
C ALA A 98 -9.14 -6.96 -15.58
N ALA A 99 -9.10 -5.66 -15.24
CA ALA A 99 -8.82 -5.22 -13.86
C ALA A 99 -10.00 -5.53 -12.92
N VAL A 100 -11.23 -5.40 -13.41
CA VAL A 100 -12.44 -5.78 -12.67
C VAL A 100 -12.43 -7.28 -12.40
N GLU A 101 -12.23 -8.10 -13.43
CA GLU A 101 -12.15 -9.57 -13.31
C GLU A 101 -11.03 -10.00 -12.36
N GLN A 102 -9.86 -9.36 -12.47
CA GLN A 102 -8.72 -9.64 -11.60
C GLN A 102 -9.04 -9.32 -10.13
N LEU A 103 -9.73 -8.21 -9.85
CA LEU A 103 -10.12 -7.86 -8.48
C LEU A 103 -11.19 -8.81 -7.94
N GLN A 104 -12.15 -9.24 -8.77
CA GLN A 104 -13.14 -10.25 -8.40
C GLN A 104 -12.49 -11.58 -8.01
N GLU A 105 -11.49 -12.04 -8.78
CA GLU A 105 -10.74 -13.25 -8.47
C GLU A 105 -9.94 -13.11 -7.16
N TRP A 106 -9.35 -11.93 -6.90
CA TRP A 106 -8.73 -11.65 -5.60
C TRP A 106 -9.74 -11.66 -4.44
N GLY A 107 -10.92 -11.08 -4.64
CA GLY A 107 -12.01 -11.13 -3.65
C GLY A 107 -12.44 -12.55 -3.36
N LYS A 108 -12.62 -13.39 -4.39
CA LYS A 108 -12.93 -14.81 -4.25
C LYS A 108 -11.87 -15.56 -3.46
N ARG A 109 -10.58 -15.35 -3.76
CA ARG A 109 -9.45 -15.97 -3.04
C ARG A 109 -9.36 -15.54 -1.58
N ALA A 110 -9.70 -14.28 -1.30
CA ALA A 110 -9.67 -13.73 0.05
C ALA A 110 -10.96 -13.99 0.85
N GLY A 111 -12.02 -14.51 0.22
CA GLY A 111 -13.35 -14.62 0.83
C GLY A 111 -13.99 -13.25 1.11
N VAL A 112 -13.64 -12.23 0.32
CA VAL A 112 -14.06 -10.84 0.51
C VAL A 112 -15.03 -10.42 -0.61
N PRO A 113 -16.18 -9.82 -0.28
CA PRO A 113 -17.13 -9.35 -1.29
C PRO A 113 -16.53 -8.24 -2.17
N VAL A 114 -16.92 -8.21 -3.44
CA VAL A 114 -16.50 -7.20 -4.43
C VAL A 114 -17.73 -6.53 -5.01
N ILE A 115 -17.73 -5.20 -5.05
CA ILE A 115 -18.68 -4.38 -5.79
C ILE A 115 -18.03 -3.98 -7.10
N ALA A 116 -18.72 -4.26 -8.19
CA ALA A 116 -18.28 -3.95 -9.54
C ALA A 116 -19.50 -3.62 -10.40
N GLN A 117 -19.31 -2.76 -11.39
CA GLN A 117 -20.26 -2.56 -12.48
C GLN A 117 -19.62 -3.06 -13.79
N GLN A 118 -20.32 -2.86 -14.91
CA GLN A 118 -19.80 -3.17 -16.24
C GLN A 118 -18.55 -2.35 -16.59
N ALA A 119 -17.67 -2.92 -17.43
CA ALA A 119 -16.52 -2.19 -17.94
C ALA A 119 -16.97 -0.90 -18.66
N GLY A 120 -16.23 0.19 -18.47
CA GLY A 120 -16.58 1.52 -18.96
C GLY A 120 -17.63 2.27 -18.13
N ALA A 121 -18.13 1.70 -17.03
CA ALA A 121 -18.97 2.43 -16.08
C ALA A 121 -18.21 3.59 -15.42
N ASP A 122 -18.94 4.58 -14.93
CA ASP A 122 -18.37 5.69 -14.15
C ASP A 122 -17.75 5.17 -12.84
N PRO A 123 -16.42 5.32 -12.62
CA PRO A 123 -15.77 4.93 -11.38
C PRO A 123 -16.43 5.52 -10.13
N ALA A 124 -16.91 6.76 -10.19
CA ALA A 124 -17.56 7.41 -9.05
C ALA A 124 -18.87 6.72 -8.68
N ALA A 125 -19.68 6.31 -9.67
CA ALA A 125 -20.87 5.49 -9.43
C ALA A 125 -20.54 4.14 -8.77
N VAL A 126 -19.47 3.45 -9.22
CA VAL A 126 -19.05 2.17 -8.59
C VAL A 126 -18.65 2.38 -7.12
N VAL A 127 -17.93 3.45 -6.83
CA VAL A 127 -17.54 3.81 -5.45
C VAL A 127 -18.75 4.17 -4.60
N PHE A 128 -19.70 4.93 -5.14
CA PHE A 128 -20.92 5.30 -4.45
C PHE A 128 -21.72 4.06 -4.03
N ASP A 129 -21.94 3.12 -4.95
CA ASP A 129 -22.60 1.85 -4.67
C ASP A 129 -21.81 1.02 -3.65
N GLY A 130 -20.48 1.02 -3.78
CA GLY A 130 -19.55 0.38 -2.85
C GLY A 130 -19.74 0.83 -1.40
N LEU A 131 -19.78 2.15 -1.18
CA LEU A 131 -19.96 2.73 0.15
C LEU A 131 -21.37 2.45 0.71
N HIS A 132 -22.41 2.48 -0.13
CA HIS A 132 -23.77 2.13 0.28
C HIS A 132 -23.87 0.66 0.70
N ALA A 133 -23.28 -0.25 -0.09
CA ALA A 133 -23.23 -1.66 0.23
C ALA A 133 -22.42 -1.93 1.51
N ALA A 134 -21.30 -1.24 1.70
CA ALA A 134 -20.49 -1.37 2.91
C ALA A 134 -21.28 -0.98 4.16
N LYS A 135 -22.01 0.15 4.11
CA LYS A 135 -22.87 0.60 5.21
C LYS A 135 -23.99 -0.39 5.49
N ALA A 136 -24.69 -0.87 4.46
CA ALA A 136 -25.79 -1.83 4.60
C ALA A 136 -25.33 -3.19 5.15
N ARG A 137 -24.10 -3.63 4.82
CA ARG A 137 -23.53 -4.92 5.24
C ARG A 137 -22.74 -4.85 6.55
N GLY A 138 -22.61 -3.66 7.14
CA GLY A 138 -21.80 -3.46 8.35
C GLY A 138 -20.31 -3.74 8.12
N CYS A 139 -19.79 -3.45 6.93
CA CYS A 139 -18.36 -3.50 6.62
C CYS A 139 -17.65 -2.33 7.31
N ASN A 140 -16.42 -2.56 7.80
CA ASN A 140 -15.60 -1.53 8.46
C ASN A 140 -14.38 -1.10 7.63
N TYR A 141 -14.10 -1.78 6.52
CA TYR A 141 -13.07 -1.38 5.56
C TYR A 141 -13.62 -1.44 4.13
N VAL A 142 -13.27 -0.44 3.32
CA VAL A 142 -13.53 -0.37 1.89
C VAL A 142 -12.21 -0.10 1.17
N LEU A 143 -11.83 -0.99 0.27
CA LEU A 143 -10.62 -0.87 -0.54
C LEU A 143 -11.03 -0.64 -1.99
N ILE A 144 -10.59 0.50 -2.54
CA ILE A 144 -10.90 0.99 -3.89
C ILE A 144 -9.64 0.89 -4.76
#